data_AF-A0A0A9DM68-F1
#
_entry.id   AF-A0A0A9DM68-F1
#
_cell.length_a   1.000
_cell.length_b   1.000
_cell.length_c   1.000
_cell.angle_alpha   90.00
_cell.angle_beta   90.00
_cell.angle_gamma   90.00
#
_symmetry.space_group_name_H-M   'P 1'
#
loop_
_entity.id
_entity.type
_entity.pdbx_description
1 polymer ?
#
loop_
_entity_poly.entity_id
_entity_poly.type
_entity_poly.pdbx_seq_one_letter_code
_entity_poly.pdbx_strand_id
1 'polypeptide(L)'
;MDVDMVIKIDGCVNVLVRHLQWKFRGNQCISINQLKVQVYWDAHDWLFGTGMRHALFIFKPEAPSLPSSPSTSADFHTDEYSDFCLFLYAWKVE
;
A
#
# COMPACT_ATOMS: atom_id res chain seq x y z
N MET A 1 -24.74 3.42 -0.91
CA MET A 1 -23.90 4.62 -1.04
C MET A 1 -22.72 4.27 -1.90
N ASP A 2 -22.34 5.15 -2.80
CA ASP A 2 -21.12 4.99 -3.59
C ASP A 2 -19.96 5.53 -2.76
N VAL A 3 -19.00 4.68 -2.41
CA VAL A 3 -17.89 5.04 -1.52
C VAL A 3 -16.61 5.00 -2.33
N ASP A 4 -15.82 6.07 -2.26
CA ASP A 4 -14.49 6.12 -2.85
C ASP A 4 -13.44 5.94 -1.74
N MET A 5 -12.32 5.28 -2.07
CA MET A 5 -11.15 5.18 -1.20
C MET A 5 -10.01 6.01 -1.79
N VAL A 6 -9.38 6.83 -0.96
CA VAL A 6 -8.22 7.63 -1.34
C VAL A 6 -7.10 7.37 -0.34
N ILE A 7 -5.91 7.00 -0.85
CA ILE A 7 -4.69 6.98 -0.05
C ILE A 7 -3.85 8.17 -0.48
N LYS A 8 -3.58 9.05 0.49
CA LYS A 8 -2.71 10.21 0.30
C LYS A 8 -1.42 10.06 1.08
N ILE A 9 -0.31 10.36 0.43
CA ILE A 9 1.02 10.35 1.03
C ILE A 9 1.60 11.74 0.82
N ASP A 10 1.99 12.40 1.91
CA ASP A 10 2.46 13.79 1.91
C ASP A 10 1.50 14.77 1.21
N GLY A 11 0.19 14.52 1.34
CA GLY A 11 -0.87 15.31 0.72
C GLY A 11 -1.18 15.00 -0.75
N CYS A 12 -0.33 14.22 -1.43
CA CYS A 12 -0.52 13.78 -2.81
C CYS A 12 -1.48 12.58 -2.87
N VAL A 13 -2.29 12.46 -3.93
CA VAL A 13 -3.16 11.29 -4.15
C VAL A 13 -2.37 10.18 -4.85
N ASN A 14 -2.12 9.07 -4.15
CA ASN A 14 -1.32 7.96 -4.68
C ASN A 14 -2.20 6.79 -5.12
N VAL A 15 -3.33 6.58 -4.44
CA VAL A 15 -4.34 5.56 -4.80
C VAL A 15 -5.72 6.20 -4.77
N LEU A 16 -6.50 6.01 -5.84
CA LEU A 16 -7.91 6.37 -5.92
C LEU A 16 -8.69 5.16 -6.42
N VAL A 17 -9.51 4.59 -5.55
CA VAL A 17 -10.43 3.52 -5.91
C VAL A 17 -11.83 4.08 -5.91
N ARG A 18 -12.40 4.21 -7.12
CA ARG A 18 -13.81 4.56 -7.29
C ARG A 18 -14.70 3.36 -7.12
N HIS A 19 -15.89 3.59 -6.58
CA HIS A 19 -16.90 2.57 -6.37
C HIS A 19 -16.35 1.38 -5.57
N LEU A 20 -15.80 1.68 -4.39
CA LEU A 20 -15.11 0.74 -3.51
C LEU A 20 -15.94 -0.49 -3.19
N GLN A 21 -17.27 -0.39 -3.16
CA GLN A 21 -18.19 -1.53 -2.99
C GLN A 21 -18.05 -2.63 -4.06
N TRP A 22 -17.44 -2.33 -5.21
CA TRP A 22 -17.10 -3.31 -6.25
C TRP A 22 -15.62 -3.69 -6.27
N LYS A 23 -14.78 -2.92 -5.58
CA LYS A 23 -13.30 -3.02 -5.56
C LYS A 23 -12.75 -3.04 -4.13
N PHE A 24 -13.51 -3.63 -3.22
CA PHE A 24 -13.25 -3.58 -1.78
C PHE A 24 -12.00 -4.38 -1.38
N ARG A 25 -11.52 -5.27 -2.25
CA ARG A 25 -10.20 -5.90 -2.16
C ARG A 25 -9.42 -5.59 -3.42
N GLY A 26 -8.15 -5.29 -3.27
CA GLY A 26 -7.27 -5.01 -4.41
C GLY A 26 -5.88 -4.59 -4.00
N ASN A 27 -5.08 -4.27 -5.00
CA ASN A 27 -3.72 -3.80 -4.83
C ASN A 27 -3.31 -2.83 -5.94
N GLN A 28 -2.29 -2.02 -5.66
CA GLN A 28 -1.69 -1.07 -6.60
C GLN A 28 -0.23 -0.82 -6.24
N CYS A 29 0.65 -0.76 -7.24
CA CYS A 29 2.03 -0.29 -7.07
C CYS A 29 2.07 1.23 -7.23
N ILE A 30 2.67 1.92 -6.26
CA ILE A 30 2.88 3.38 -6.30
C ILE A 30 4.37 3.69 -6.17
N SER A 31 4.77 4.90 -6.59
CA SER A 31 6.13 5.40 -6.39
C SER A 31 6.11 6.56 -5.40
N ILE A 32 6.96 6.48 -4.38
CA ILE A 32 7.14 7.51 -3.34
C ILE A 32 8.63 7.82 -3.29
N ASN A 33 9.05 9.05 -3.60
CA ASN A 33 10.47 9.43 -3.61
C ASN A 33 11.36 8.44 -4.39
N GLN A 34 10.89 7.97 -5.55
CA GLN A 34 11.56 6.97 -6.43
C GLN A 34 11.59 5.53 -5.89
N LEU A 35 11.08 5.28 -4.68
CA LEU A 35 10.85 3.96 -4.13
C LEU A 35 9.49 3.42 -4.56
N LYS A 36 9.47 2.22 -5.15
CA LYS A 36 8.23 1.50 -5.42
C LYS A 36 7.67 0.89 -4.14
N VAL A 37 6.37 1.03 -3.94
CA VAL A 37 5.64 0.44 -2.80
C VAL A 37 4.40 -0.26 -3.32
N GLN A 38 4.28 -1.54 -3.00
CA GLN A 38 3.05 -2.30 -3.20
C GLN A 38 2.07 -1.96 -2.09
N VAL A 39 0.87 -1.52 -2.47
CA VAL A 39 -0.23 -1.23 -1.55
C VAL A 39 -1.32 -2.26 -1.76
N TYR A 40 -1.77 -2.90 -0.70
CA TYR A 40 -2.89 -3.83 -0.68
C TYR A 40 -3.99 -3.30 0.24
N TRP A 41 -5.24 -3.56 -0.10
CA TRP A 41 -6.38 -3.22 0.75
C TRP A 41 -7.41 -4.34 0.81
N ASP A 42 -8.00 -4.49 1.99
CA ASP A 42 -9.25 -5.21 2.23
C ASP A 42 -10.18 -4.34 3.08
N ALA A 43 -11.22 -3.80 2.45
CA ALA A 43 -12.25 -2.97 3.07
C ALA A 43 -13.60 -3.71 3.18
N HIS A 44 -13.65 -5.02 2.92
CA HIS A 44 -14.90 -5.77 2.90
C HIS A 44 -15.64 -5.69 4.24
N ASP A 45 -14.95 -6.03 5.32
CA ASP A 45 -15.56 -6.08 6.65
C ASP A 45 -15.94 -4.69 7.14
N TRP A 46 -15.19 -3.66 6.75
CA TRP A 46 -15.52 -2.27 7.02
C TRP A 46 -16.80 -1.80 6.31
N LEU A 47 -17.03 -2.23 5.05
CA LEU A 47 -18.19 -1.82 4.25
C LEU A 47 -19.46 -2.62 4.58
N PHE A 48 -19.34 -3.93 4.78
CA PHE A 48 -20.48 -4.85 4.82
C PHE A 48 -20.62 -5.61 6.15
N GLY A 49 -19.63 -5.53 7.02
CA GLY A 49 -19.67 -6.23 8.30
C GLY A 49 -20.55 -5.54 9.34
N THR A 50 -21.03 -6.32 10.32
CA THR A 50 -21.84 -5.85 11.44
C THR A 50 -20.99 -5.63 12.69
N GLY A 51 -21.24 -4.56 13.45
CA GLY A 51 -20.49 -4.24 14.67
C GLY A 51 -19.10 -3.62 14.42
N MET A 52 -18.18 -3.77 15.39
CA MET A 52 -16.81 -3.24 15.27
C MET A 52 -16.04 -4.01 14.19
N ARG A 53 -15.77 -3.35 13.08
CA ARG A 53 -15.07 -3.91 11.92
C ARG A 53 -14.00 -2.95 11.44
N HIS A 54 -13.04 -3.50 10.70
CA HIS A 54 -11.87 -2.77 10.25
C HIS A 54 -11.65 -2.96 8.74
N ALA A 55 -11.00 -1.98 8.14
CA ALA A 55 -10.30 -2.16 6.87
C ALA A 55 -8.82 -2.46 7.17
N LEU A 56 -8.21 -3.29 6.34
CA LEU A 56 -6.80 -3.61 6.38
C LEU A 56 -6.10 -2.98 5.19
N PHE A 57 -4.96 -2.35 5.44
CA PHE A 57 -4.05 -1.83 4.44
C PHE A 57 -2.66 -2.38 4.68
N ILE A 58 -1.98 -2.80 3.62
CA ILE A 58 -0.60 -3.32 3.69
C ILE A 58 0.26 -2.52 2.75
N PHE A 59 1.35 -1.96 3.26
CA PHE A 59 2.36 -1.26 2.47
C PHE A 59 3.66 -2.05 2.52
N LYS A 60 4.11 -2.51 1.35
CA LYS A 60 5.32 -3.29 1.18
C LYS A 60 6.27 -2.56 0.21
N PRO A 61 7.37 -1.97 0.70
CA PRO A 61 8.42 -1.47 -0.16
C PRO A 61 8.96 -2.56 -1.09
N GLU A 62 9.30 -2.19 -2.32
CA GLU A 62 9.97 -3.06 -3.27
C GLU A 62 11.44 -2.66 -3.33
N ALA A 63 12.34 -3.65 -3.19
CA ALA A 63 13.76 -3.40 -3.34
C ALA A 63 14.05 -2.82 -4.73
N PRO A 64 14.93 -1.81 -4.86
CA PRO A 64 15.32 -1.31 -6.17
C PRO A 64 15.92 -2.46 -7.00
N SER A 65 15.34 -2.70 -8.17
CA SER A 65 15.83 -3.72 -9.10
C SER A 65 17.22 -3.30 -9.60
N LEU A 66 18.28 -3.92 -9.07
CA LEU A 66 19.63 -3.74 -9.61
C LEU A 66 19.69 -4.31 -11.03
N PRO A 67 20.34 -3.63 -11.99
CA PRO A 67 20.55 -4.19 -13.32
C PRO A 67 21.42 -5.45 -13.20
N SER A 68 20.91 -6.56 -13.72
CA SER A 68 21.59 -7.85 -13.72
C SER A 68 22.79 -7.86 -14.67
N SER A 69 24.00 -7.52 -14.20
CA SER A 69 25.32 -8.07 -14.62
C SER A 69 26.53 -7.34 -13.99
N PRO A 70 27.71 -7.98 -13.88
CA PRO A 70 28.56 -7.92 -12.70
C PRO A 70 29.81 -7.02 -12.83
N SER A 71 30.51 -6.84 -11.71
CA SER A 71 31.87 -6.27 -11.56
C SER A 71 32.02 -4.75 -11.49
N THR A 72 31.59 -4.14 -10.39
CA THR A 72 32.44 -3.16 -9.69
C THR A 72 31.97 -3.12 -8.23
N SER A 73 32.90 -3.19 -7.29
CA SER A 73 32.69 -3.12 -5.84
C SER A 73 32.23 -1.71 -5.43
N ALA A 74 31.04 -1.31 -5.86
CA ALA A 74 30.35 -0.19 -5.26
C ALA A 74 29.54 -0.75 -4.10
N ASP A 75 30.05 -0.56 -2.88
CA ASP A 75 29.34 -0.74 -1.62
C ASP A 75 28.14 0.22 -1.58
N PHE A 76 27.10 -0.11 -2.36
CA PHE A 76 25.78 0.40 -2.10
C PHE A 76 25.22 -0.45 -0.97
N HIS A 77 24.98 0.16 0.19
CA HIS A 77 24.29 -0.47 1.30
C HIS A 77 22.90 -0.95 0.84
N THR A 78 22.81 -2.15 0.28
CA THR A 78 21.57 -2.86 -0.02
C THR A 78 20.81 -3.24 1.26
N ASP A 79 21.43 -3.08 2.42
CA ASP A 79 20.88 -3.35 3.75
C ASP A 79 19.85 -2.30 4.23
N GLU A 80 19.70 -1.18 3.53
CA GLU A 80 18.86 -0.06 3.99
C GLU A 80 17.42 -0.09 3.46
N TYR A 81 17.12 -0.92 2.44
CA TYR A 81 15.75 -1.19 2.03
C TYR A 81 15.19 -2.33 2.89
N SER A 82 14.65 -1.95 4.03
CA SER A 82 14.12 -2.87 5.03
C SER A 82 13.02 -3.77 4.44
N ASP A 83 13.14 -5.09 4.64
CA ASP A 83 12.17 -6.16 4.28
C ASP A 83 10.87 -6.10 5.11
N PHE A 84 10.44 -4.91 5.51
CA PHE A 84 9.26 -4.75 6.34
C PHE A 84 7.99 -4.69 5.50
N CYS A 85 6.88 -5.04 6.15
CA CYS A 85 5.53 -4.74 5.67
C CYS A 85 4.84 -3.94 6.77
N LEU A 86 4.30 -2.77 6.43
CA LEU A 86 3.47 -2.00 7.34
C LEU A 86 2.03 -2.47 7.21
N PHE A 87 1.44 -2.92 8.31
CA PHE A 87 0.03 -3.28 8.41
C PHE A 87 -0.72 -2.15 9.13
N LEU A 88 -1.74 -1.60 8.48
CA LEU A 88 -2.58 -0.55 9.05
C LEU A 88 -4.02 -1.03 9.10
N TYR A 89 -4.57 -1.05 10.31
CA TYR A 89 -5.95 -1.38 10.60
C TYR A 89 -6.73 -0.09 10.84
N ALA A 90 -7.85 0.09 10.14
CA ALA A 90 -8.71 1.26 10.27
C ALA A 90 -10.11 0.84 10.72
N TRP A 91 -10.49 1.21 11.94
CA TRP A 91 -11.83 0.93 12.48
C TRP A 91 -12.82 2.02 12.10
N LYS A 92 -14.06 1.60 11.84
CA LYS A 92 -15.19 2.53 11.76
C LYS A 92 -15.59 2.94 13.19
N VAL A 93 -15.47 4.22 13.50
CA VAL A 93 -16.03 4.80 14.73
C VAL A 93 -17.43 5.34 14.38
N GLU A 94 -18.42 5.07 15.23
CA GLU A 94 -19.79 5.59 15.07
C GLU A 94 -19.86 7.11 15.17
#